data_AF-A0A848SS55-F1
#
_entry.id   AF-A0A848SS55-F1
#
_cell.length_a   1.000
_cell.length_b   1.000
_cell.length_c   1.000
_cell.angle_alpha   90.00
_cell.angle_beta   90.00
_cell.angle_gamma   90.00
#
_symmetry.space_group_name_H-M   'P 1'
#
loop_
_entity.id
_entity.type
_entity.pdbx_description
1 polymer ?
#
loop_
_entity_poly.entity_id
_entity_poly.type
_entity_poly.pdbx_seq_one_letter_code
_entity_poly.pdbx_strand_id
1 'polypeptide(L)'
;MANWITLPRLLALFAALAALGAFLASPGGAAGGETAVERDYAAAGVLADPAPRNQSQEEADAKSAGCVTCHTNSDELTMHATPAVTLGCTDCHGGNPDVALADASLDPDSQAYLDVQNRAHVLPLYPESWHYPASANPARTYTLSARESP
;
A
#
# COMPACT_ATOMS: atom_id res chain seq x y z
N MET A 1 65.03 -22.94 19.36
CA MET A 1 63.70 -22.56 18.82
C MET A 1 62.66 -23.03 19.83
N ALA A 2 62.17 -22.14 20.69
CA ALA A 2 61.25 -22.52 21.76
C ALA A 2 59.82 -22.60 21.21
N ASN A 3 59.18 -23.76 21.36
CA ASN A 3 57.83 -24.00 20.87
C ASN A 3 56.83 -23.36 21.85
N TRP A 4 56.33 -22.17 21.52
CA TRP A 4 55.46 -21.36 22.38
C TRP A 4 53.98 -21.76 22.33
N ILE A 5 53.68 -22.80 21.56
CA ILE A 5 52.33 -23.35 21.38
C ILE A 5 52.07 -24.35 22.49
N THR A 6 51.46 -23.87 23.57
CA THR A 6 50.97 -24.72 24.66
C THR A 6 49.52 -25.10 24.40
N LEU A 7 49.15 -26.34 24.79
CA LEU A 7 47.77 -26.84 24.68
C LEU A 7 46.68 -25.83 25.17
N PRO A 8 46.82 -25.11 26.30
CA PRO A 8 45.84 -24.11 26.71
C PRO A 8 45.71 -22.93 25.74
N ARG A 9 46.77 -22.54 25.03
CA ARG A 9 46.72 -21.47 24.02
C ARG A 9 45.97 -21.93 22.77
N LEU A 10 46.16 -23.17 22.34
CA LEU A 10 45.42 -23.76 21.23
C LEU A 10 43.92 -23.90 21.56
N LEU A 11 43.58 -24.31 22.79
CA LEU A 11 42.20 -24.39 23.24
C LEU A 11 41.53 -23.01 23.32
N ALA A 12 42.24 -21.99 23.82
CA ALA A 12 41.73 -20.62 23.85
C ALA A 12 41.51 -20.05 22.44
N LEU A 13 42.43 -20.31 21.51
CA LEU A 13 42.29 -19.90 20.11
C LEU A 13 41.11 -20.59 19.45
N PHE A 14 40.95 -21.89 19.68
CA PHE A 14 39.83 -22.67 19.14
C PHE A 14 38.48 -22.20 19.71
N ALA A 15 38.41 -21.92 21.01
CA ALA A 15 37.22 -21.35 21.64
C ALA A 15 36.87 -19.96 21.08
N ALA A 16 37.88 -19.10 20.88
CA ALA A 16 37.69 -17.78 20.27
C ALA A 16 37.20 -17.88 18.81
N LEU A 17 37.76 -18.80 18.02
CA LEU A 17 37.33 -19.05 16.65
C LEU A 17 35.92 -19.65 16.59
N ALA A 18 35.56 -20.55 17.51
CA ALA A 18 34.22 -21.11 17.61
C ALA A 18 33.18 -20.05 18.00
N ALA A 19 33.51 -19.17 18.95
CA ALA A 19 32.66 -18.05 19.35
C ALA A 19 32.47 -17.03 18.20
N LEU A 20 33.54 -16.72 17.46
CA LEU A 20 33.47 -15.87 16.27
C LEU A 20 32.64 -16.52 15.16
N GLY A 21 32.80 -17.83 14.94
CA GLY A 21 31.99 -18.59 13.99
C GLY A 21 30.51 -18.58 14.33
N ALA A 22 30.15 -18.73 15.61
CA ALA A 22 28.76 -18.65 16.07
C ALA A 22 28.16 -17.23 15.93
N PHE A 23 28.98 -16.20 16.16
CA PHE A 23 28.56 -14.80 15.96
C PHE A 23 28.32 -14.48 14.47
N LEU A 24 29.20 -14.94 13.58
CA LEU A 24 29.07 -14.74 12.14
C LEU A 24 27.97 -15.61 11.51
N ALA A 25 27.66 -16.77 12.10
CA ALA A 25 26.58 -17.65 11.67
C ALA A 25 25.22 -17.27 12.28
N SER A 26 25.17 -16.28 13.18
CA SER A 26 23.91 -15.77 13.68
C SER A 26 23.15 -15.09 12.53
N PRO A 27 21.91 -15.49 12.22
CA PRO A 27 21.10 -14.87 11.17
C PRO A 27 20.58 -13.50 11.62
N GLY A 28 21.46 -12.61 12.07
CA GLY A 28 21.16 -11.28 12.60
C GLY A 28 20.97 -10.20 11.53
N GLY A 29 20.67 -10.59 10.29
CA GLY A 29 20.58 -9.67 9.17
C GLY A 29 19.75 -10.23 8.03
N ALA A 30 18.50 -10.59 8.30
CA ALA A 30 17.51 -10.57 7.22
C ALA A 30 17.47 -9.13 6.67
N ALA A 31 17.49 -8.97 5.35
CA ALA A 31 17.39 -7.66 4.71
C ALA A 31 16.12 -6.95 5.25
N GLY A 32 16.31 -5.96 6.11
CA GLY A 32 15.24 -5.32 6.89
C GLY A 32 14.40 -4.41 6.00
N GLY A 33 13.52 -5.00 5.20
CA GLY A 33 12.46 -4.28 4.50
C GLY A 33 11.22 -4.16 5.39
N GLU A 34 10.40 -3.14 5.10
CA GLU A 34 9.07 -3.00 5.69
C GLU A 34 8.25 -4.28 5.53
N THR A 35 7.54 -4.68 6.59
CA THR A 35 6.64 -5.84 6.58
C THR A 35 5.30 -5.43 5.97
N ALA A 36 4.76 -6.26 5.08
CA ALA A 36 3.46 -6.02 4.48
C ALA A 36 2.36 -5.97 5.56
N VAL A 37 1.49 -4.98 5.47
CA VAL A 37 0.27 -4.90 6.26
C VAL A 37 -0.82 -5.70 5.53
N GLU A 38 -1.34 -6.75 6.18
CA GLU A 38 -2.40 -7.59 5.62
C GLU A 38 -3.69 -6.79 5.38
N ARG A 39 -4.31 -6.98 4.22
CA ARG A 39 -5.55 -6.27 3.82
C ARG A 39 -6.49 -7.20 3.07
N ASP A 40 -7.76 -7.13 3.44
CA ASP A 40 -8.85 -7.77 2.72
C ASP A 40 -9.55 -6.74 1.82
N TYR A 41 -9.02 -6.57 0.60
CA TYR A 41 -9.56 -5.60 -0.36
C TYR A 41 -10.97 -5.95 -0.86
N ALA A 42 -11.29 -7.25 -0.89
CA ALA A 42 -12.62 -7.71 -1.27
C ALA A 42 -13.64 -7.35 -0.19
N ALA A 43 -13.34 -7.60 1.09
CA ALA A 43 -14.20 -7.20 2.21
C ALA A 43 -14.31 -5.67 2.34
N ALA A 44 -13.25 -4.93 2.01
CA ALA A 44 -13.28 -3.47 1.98
C ALA A 44 -14.10 -2.90 0.81
N GLY A 45 -14.44 -3.71 -0.20
CA GLY A 45 -15.21 -3.26 -1.37
C GLY A 45 -14.47 -2.24 -2.23
N VAL A 46 -13.13 -2.32 -2.27
CA VAL A 46 -12.29 -1.35 -3.00
C VAL A 46 -11.76 -1.89 -4.33
N LEU A 47 -12.02 -3.17 -4.63
CA LEU A 47 -11.70 -3.77 -5.92
C LEU A 47 -12.76 -3.38 -6.94
N ALA A 48 -12.31 -2.94 -8.12
CA ALA A 48 -13.20 -2.70 -9.24
C ALA A 48 -13.62 -4.04 -9.87
N ASP A 49 -14.92 -4.22 -10.09
CA ASP A 49 -15.39 -5.22 -11.04
C ASP A 49 -14.97 -4.84 -12.47
N PRO A 50 -14.93 -5.80 -13.41
CA PRO A 50 -14.73 -5.47 -14.81
C PRO A 50 -15.75 -4.44 -15.28
N ALA A 51 -15.26 -3.33 -15.86
CA ALA A 51 -16.10 -2.26 -16.36
C ALA A 51 -17.22 -2.82 -17.27
N PRO A 52 -18.49 -2.44 -17.04
CA PRO A 52 -19.60 -2.95 -17.82
C PRO A 52 -19.51 -2.41 -19.25
N ARG A 53 -19.97 -3.21 -20.21
CA ARG A 53 -20.06 -2.74 -21.61
C ARG A 53 -21.04 -1.58 -21.75
N ASN A 54 -22.14 -1.64 -21.01
CA ASN A 54 -23.17 -0.61 -20.96
C ASN A 54 -23.93 -0.71 -19.63
N GLN A 55 -24.34 0.44 -19.09
CA GLN A 55 -25.15 0.59 -17.88
C GLN A 55 -25.98 1.88 -17.96
N SER A 56 -26.92 2.04 -17.05
CA SER A 56 -27.72 3.26 -16.87
C SER A 56 -26.92 4.39 -16.22
N GLN A 57 -27.42 5.62 -16.32
CA GLN A 57 -26.81 6.76 -15.65
C GLN A 57 -26.89 6.60 -14.13
N GLU A 58 -28.01 6.08 -13.63
CA GLU A 58 -28.22 5.85 -12.21
C GLU A 58 -27.20 4.86 -11.62
N GLU A 59 -26.82 3.82 -12.36
CA GLU A 59 -25.77 2.88 -11.96
C GLU A 59 -24.39 3.54 -11.94
N ALA A 60 -24.07 4.38 -12.94
CA ALA A 60 -22.82 5.14 -12.98
C ALA A 60 -22.72 6.15 -11.83
N ASP A 61 -23.82 6.84 -11.52
CA ASP A 61 -23.90 7.79 -10.41
C ASP A 61 -23.72 7.08 -9.06
N ALA A 62 -24.36 5.92 -8.87
CA ALA A 62 -24.18 5.10 -7.67
C ALA A 62 -22.72 4.69 -7.47
N LYS A 63 -22.04 4.29 -8.55
CA LYS A 63 -20.60 3.96 -8.57
C LYS A 63 -19.67 5.17 -8.44
N SER A 64 -20.22 6.37 -8.29
CA SER A 64 -19.47 7.63 -8.16
C SER A 64 -19.82 8.41 -6.90
N ALA A 65 -20.90 8.03 -6.20
CA ALA A 65 -21.57 8.84 -5.18
C ALA A 65 -20.63 9.27 -4.04
N GLY A 66 -19.87 8.34 -3.47
CA GLY A 66 -18.89 8.66 -2.42
C GLY A 66 -17.70 9.45 -2.96
N CYS A 67 -17.24 9.13 -4.17
CA CYS A 67 -16.07 9.75 -4.80
C CYS A 67 -16.24 11.26 -4.94
N VAL A 68 -17.40 11.70 -5.43
CA VAL A 68 -17.70 13.12 -5.69
C VAL A 68 -17.87 13.96 -4.43
N THR A 69 -17.88 13.35 -3.25
CA THR A 69 -17.89 14.11 -1.97
C THR A 69 -16.55 14.75 -1.64
N CYS A 70 -15.46 14.22 -2.19
CA CYS A 70 -14.11 14.82 -2.13
C CYS A 70 -13.64 15.30 -3.51
N HIS A 71 -13.92 14.53 -4.57
CA HIS A 71 -13.52 14.82 -5.94
C HIS A 71 -14.60 15.63 -6.67
N THR A 72 -14.85 16.85 -6.19
CA THR A 72 -15.96 17.69 -6.67
C THR A 72 -15.70 18.36 -8.03
N ASN A 73 -14.47 18.35 -8.53
CA ASN A 73 -14.05 19.09 -9.72
C ASN A 73 -13.45 18.17 -10.79
N SER A 74 -14.24 17.22 -11.28
CA SER A 74 -13.90 16.41 -12.46
C SER A 74 -14.41 17.11 -13.72
N ASP A 75 -13.66 17.02 -14.82
CA ASP A 75 -14.07 17.56 -16.12
C ASP A 75 -15.34 16.88 -16.65
N GLU A 76 -15.55 15.61 -16.31
CA GLU A 76 -16.73 14.83 -16.67
C GLU A 76 -16.99 13.74 -15.62
N LEU A 77 -18.25 13.54 -15.23
CA LEU A 77 -18.61 12.55 -14.20
C LEU A 77 -18.51 11.12 -14.73
N THR A 78 -18.68 10.93 -16.04
CA THR A 78 -18.46 9.64 -16.71
C THR A 78 -17.02 9.44 -17.19
N MET A 79 -16.11 10.36 -16.88
CA MET A 79 -14.73 10.44 -17.41
C MET A 79 -14.63 10.57 -18.94
N HIS A 80 -15.75 10.70 -19.64
CA HIS A 80 -15.84 10.71 -21.09
C HIS A 80 -16.84 11.75 -21.58
N ALA A 81 -16.38 12.76 -22.31
CA ALA A 81 -17.24 13.83 -22.83
C ALA A 81 -18.33 13.34 -23.81
N THR A 82 -18.20 12.11 -24.32
CA THR A 82 -19.21 11.53 -25.21
C THR A 82 -20.33 10.88 -24.39
N PRO A 83 -21.60 11.21 -24.66
CA PRO A 83 -22.73 10.59 -23.97
C PRO A 83 -22.93 9.11 -24.34
N ALA A 84 -22.14 8.58 -25.28
CA ALA A 84 -22.15 7.16 -25.63
C ALA A 84 -21.43 6.28 -24.59
N VAL A 85 -20.70 6.87 -23.63
CA VAL A 85 -20.00 6.14 -22.58
C VAL A 85 -20.57 6.56 -21.22
N THR A 86 -21.13 5.60 -20.51
CA THR A 86 -21.73 5.76 -19.19
C THR A 86 -20.99 4.88 -18.22
N LEU A 87 -19.95 5.42 -17.57
CA LEU A 87 -19.11 4.74 -16.58
C LEU A 87 -19.13 5.55 -15.28
N GLY A 88 -19.10 4.89 -14.13
CA GLY A 88 -18.87 5.53 -12.84
C GLY A 88 -17.37 5.57 -12.49
N CYS A 89 -17.02 6.32 -11.45
CA CYS A 89 -15.62 6.45 -11.01
C CYS A 89 -14.95 5.09 -10.76
N THR A 90 -15.65 4.18 -10.08
CA THR A 90 -15.08 2.89 -9.67
C THR A 90 -14.99 1.86 -10.79
N ASP A 91 -15.68 2.06 -11.92
CA ASP A 91 -15.57 1.15 -13.08
C ASP A 91 -14.14 1.12 -13.67
N CYS A 92 -13.36 2.19 -13.47
CA CYS A 92 -11.98 2.28 -13.96
C CYS A 92 -10.94 2.54 -12.85
N HIS A 93 -11.29 3.26 -11.78
CA HIS A 93 -10.33 3.69 -10.75
C HIS A 93 -10.30 2.79 -9.50
N GLY A 94 -11.33 1.95 -9.27
CA GLY A 94 -11.51 1.23 -8.01
C GLY A 94 -11.88 2.13 -6.84
N GLY A 95 -11.76 1.62 -5.62
CA GLY A 95 -12.23 2.28 -4.40
C GLY A 95 -13.67 1.92 -4.04
N ASN A 96 -14.11 2.34 -2.86
CA ASN A 96 -15.43 2.04 -2.33
C ASN A 96 -16.37 3.26 -2.51
N PRO A 97 -17.38 3.19 -3.42
CA PRO A 97 -18.25 4.32 -3.71
C PRO A 97 -19.31 4.57 -2.64
N ASP A 98 -19.50 3.64 -1.69
CA ASP A 98 -20.45 3.79 -0.58
C ASP A 98 -19.86 4.61 0.58
N VAL A 99 -18.55 4.87 0.55
CA VAL A 99 -17.87 5.69 1.56
C VAL A 99 -17.86 7.15 1.11
N ALA A 100 -18.67 7.95 1.79
CA ALA A 100 -18.81 9.38 1.52
C ALA A 100 -18.27 10.23 2.69
N LEU A 101 -17.72 11.40 2.35
CA LEU A 101 -17.43 12.44 3.31
C LEU A 101 -18.76 13.11 3.73
N ALA A 102 -19.11 12.98 5.01
CA ALA A 102 -20.37 13.53 5.54
C ALA A 102 -20.37 15.07 5.65
N ASP A 103 -19.19 15.66 5.78
CA ASP A 103 -18.99 17.09 5.93
C ASP A 103 -17.78 17.54 5.10
N ALA A 104 -18.03 18.26 4.02
CA ALA A 104 -17.01 18.77 3.11
C ALA A 104 -16.12 19.87 3.74
N SER A 105 -16.45 20.35 4.95
CA SER A 105 -15.63 21.31 5.69
C SER A 105 -14.58 20.65 6.60
N LEU A 106 -14.55 19.32 6.67
CA LEU A 106 -13.52 18.60 7.41
C LEU A 106 -12.13 18.98 6.90
N ASP A 107 -11.23 19.27 7.84
CA ASP A 107 -9.82 19.49 7.56
C ASP A 107 -9.22 18.22 6.92
N PRO A 108 -8.62 18.30 5.71
CA PRO A 108 -8.00 17.16 5.04
C PRO A 108 -6.91 16.45 5.85
N ASP A 109 -6.26 17.15 6.78
CA ASP A 109 -5.23 16.60 7.65
C ASP A 109 -5.80 16.04 8.97
N SER A 110 -7.11 16.14 9.19
CA SER A 110 -7.76 15.61 10.39
C SER A 110 -7.84 14.08 10.36
N GLN A 111 -7.78 13.47 11.53
CA GLN A 111 -8.00 12.02 11.66
C GLN A 111 -9.37 11.58 11.13
N ALA A 112 -10.41 12.38 11.32
CA ALA A 112 -11.74 12.09 10.80
C ALA A 112 -11.77 12.01 9.27
N TYR A 113 -11.03 12.90 8.59
CA TYR A 113 -10.90 12.86 7.13
C TYR A 113 -10.08 11.63 6.68
N LEU A 114 -8.95 11.37 7.33
CA LEU A 114 -8.09 10.22 7.02
C LEU A 114 -8.82 8.88 7.25
N ASP A 115 -9.65 8.75 8.27
CA ASP A 115 -10.47 7.56 8.53
C ASP A 115 -11.47 7.30 7.40
N VAL A 116 -12.06 8.35 6.82
CA VAL A 116 -12.94 8.22 5.66
C VAL A 116 -12.13 7.89 4.41
N GLN A 117 -11.01 8.58 4.18
CA GLN A 117 -10.11 8.32 3.06
C GLN A 117 -9.63 6.86 3.04
N ASN A 118 -9.22 6.33 4.19
CA ASN A 118 -8.73 4.96 4.37
C ASN A 118 -9.77 3.90 4.02
N ARG A 119 -11.05 4.18 4.25
CA ARG A 119 -12.14 3.27 3.89
C ARG A 119 -12.54 3.38 2.41
N ALA A 120 -12.33 4.55 1.81
CA ALA A 120 -12.70 4.80 0.42
C ALA A 120 -11.65 4.33 -0.60
N HIS A 121 -10.35 4.38 -0.25
CA HIS A 121 -9.25 4.11 -1.18
C HIS A 121 -8.67 2.70 -1.04
N VAL A 122 -8.05 2.21 -2.12
CA VAL A 122 -7.16 1.04 -2.07
C VAL A 122 -5.87 1.44 -1.36
N LEU A 123 -5.62 0.87 -0.18
CA LEU A 123 -4.42 1.17 0.62
C LEU A 123 -3.24 0.26 0.23
N PRO A 124 -1.99 0.76 0.22
CA PRO A 124 -0.82 -0.04 -0.15
C PRO A 124 -0.43 -1.05 0.93
N LEU A 125 0.10 -2.22 0.55
CA LEU A 125 0.65 -3.20 1.50
C LEU A 125 1.83 -2.64 2.31
N TYR A 126 2.60 -1.71 1.71
CA TYR A 126 3.82 -1.13 2.30
C TYR A 126 3.69 0.40 2.52
N PRO A 127 2.84 0.86 3.46
CA PRO A 127 2.53 2.29 3.62
C PRO A 127 3.75 3.17 3.89
N GLU A 128 4.76 2.71 4.62
CA GLU A 128 5.98 3.51 4.86
C GLU A 128 6.76 3.71 3.56
N SER A 129 6.92 2.65 2.76
CA SER A 129 7.61 2.69 1.47
C SER A 129 6.90 3.57 0.44
N TRP A 130 5.57 3.67 0.52
CA TRP A 130 4.75 4.55 -0.31
C TRP A 130 4.60 5.97 0.25
N HIS A 131 5.16 6.25 1.43
CA HIS A 131 4.99 7.50 2.16
C HIS A 131 3.52 7.84 2.45
N TYR A 132 2.66 6.83 2.61
CA TYR A 132 1.26 7.03 2.98
C TYR A 132 1.15 7.85 4.28
N PRO A 133 0.27 8.87 4.40
CA PRO A 133 -0.86 9.20 3.51
C PRO A 133 -0.53 10.19 2.38
N ALA A 134 0.73 10.51 2.12
CA ALA A 134 1.07 11.40 1.02
C ALA A 134 0.64 10.80 -0.33
N SER A 135 -0.03 11.59 -1.16
CA SER A 135 -0.47 11.14 -2.49
C SER A 135 0.65 11.11 -3.54
N ALA A 136 1.83 11.65 -3.20
CA ALA A 136 2.96 11.73 -4.11
C ALA A 136 3.71 10.39 -4.16
N ASN A 137 3.77 9.80 -5.35
CA ASN A 137 4.54 8.58 -5.57
C ASN A 137 6.04 8.77 -5.28
N PRO A 138 6.70 7.82 -4.60
CA PRO A 138 8.15 7.88 -4.38
C PRO A 138 8.92 7.73 -5.70
N ALA A 139 10.15 8.23 -5.76
CA ALA A 139 10.98 8.08 -6.95
C ALA A 139 11.27 6.59 -7.23
N ARG A 140 11.15 6.17 -8.51
CA ARG A 140 11.41 4.79 -8.97
C ARG A 140 10.46 3.75 -8.36
N THR A 141 9.15 4.00 -8.46
CA THR A 141 8.07 3.12 -7.96
C THR A 141 8.02 1.72 -8.56
N TYR A 142 8.66 1.46 -9.71
CA TYR A 142 8.50 0.20 -10.44
C TYR A 142 8.83 -1.06 -9.60
N THR A 143 9.85 -1.00 -8.74
CA THR A 143 10.17 -2.11 -7.83
C THR A 143 9.25 -2.18 -6.61
N LEU A 144 8.63 -1.06 -6.23
CA LEU A 144 7.65 -1.02 -5.14
C LEU A 144 6.32 -1.62 -5.59
N SER A 145 5.81 -1.24 -6.77
CA SER A 145 4.59 -1.81 -7.34
C SER A 145 4.69 -3.33 -7.53
N ALA A 146 5.87 -3.85 -7.92
CA ALA A 146 6.07 -5.30 -8.08
C ALA A 146 6.00 -6.09 -6.76
N ARG A 147 6.03 -5.42 -5.60
CA ARG A 147 5.91 -6.04 -4.28
C ARG A 147 4.47 -6.06 -3.75
N GLU A 148 3.58 -5.28 -4.35
CA GLU A 148 2.17 -5.20 -3.98
C GLU A 148 1.40 -6.47 -4.35
N SER A 149 0.15 -6.56 -3.89
CA SER A 149 -0.76 -7.64 -4.30
C SER A 149 -1.01 -7.61 -5.82
N PRO A 150 -1.01 -8.77 -6.51
CA PRO A 150 -1.39 -8.87 -7.91
C PRO A 150 -2.83 -8.43 -8.20
#